data_AF-A0A7V1SKV5-F1
#
_entry.id   AF-A0A7V1SKV5-F1
#
_cell.length_a   1.000
_cell.length_b   1.000
_cell.length_c   1.000
_cell.angle_alpha   90.00
_cell.angle_beta   90.00
_cell.angle_gamma   90.00
#
_symmetry.space_group_name_H-M   'P 1'
#
loop_
_entity.id
_entity.type
_entity.pdbx_description
1 polymer ?
#
loop_
_entity_poly.entity_id
_entity_poly.type
_entity_poly.pdbx_seq_one_letter_code
_entity_poly.pdbx_strand_id
1 'polypeptide(L)'
;DGWLHSGDAGYMTEKGHLKIIDRAKDVSKLNDGTLFSPKYIENKLKFSPYIKEAVAFGMGKDYVAVFIDFDYGAVANWAERRHIAFTSFGNLAQKPEVYDLIHDAVCNVNKSLAKDKKLKNSQIRRFLNLTKALNPDDGEITRTRKVRRRTIAEKYGELIDALYTPGKDKVSVRIKATYEDGRTAEVKMNLKIRDAQTYE
;
A
#
# COMPACT_ATOMS: atom_id res chain seq x y z
N ASP A 1 -39.74 -1.98 -4.36
CA ASP A 1 -39.35 -0.66 -4.90
C ASP A 1 -38.57 -0.69 -6.22
N GLY A 2 -38.37 -1.84 -6.88
CA GLY A 2 -37.93 -1.91 -8.29
C GLY A 2 -36.49 -1.46 -8.62
N TRP A 3 -35.69 -1.02 -7.63
CA TRP A 3 -34.33 -0.54 -7.84
C TRP A 3 -33.32 -1.67 -8.09
N LEU A 4 -32.40 -1.43 -9.03
CA LEU A 4 -31.21 -2.27 -9.22
C LEU A 4 -30.15 -1.90 -8.18
N HIS A 5 -29.81 -2.86 -7.31
CA HIS A 5 -28.73 -2.71 -6.34
C HIS A 5 -27.38 -3.02 -6.99
N SER A 6 -26.67 -2.00 -7.50
CA SER A 6 -25.35 -2.18 -8.16
C SER A 6 -24.29 -2.81 -7.25
N GLY A 7 -24.46 -2.64 -5.93
CA GLY A 7 -23.49 -3.08 -4.92
C GLY A 7 -22.27 -2.17 -4.81
N ASP A 8 -22.34 -0.95 -5.35
CA ASP A 8 -21.32 0.08 -5.21
C ASP A 8 -21.65 1.00 -4.02
N ALA A 9 -20.61 1.42 -3.32
CA ALA A 9 -20.67 2.46 -2.31
C ALA A 9 -20.21 3.77 -2.91
N GLY A 10 -20.97 4.81 -2.63
CA GLY A 10 -20.66 6.17 -3.01
C GLY A 10 -21.43 7.15 -2.14
N TYR A 11 -21.14 8.42 -2.32
CA TYR A 11 -21.89 9.49 -1.66
C TYR A 11 -22.03 10.68 -2.61
N MET A 12 -23.06 11.49 -2.37
CA MET A 12 -23.27 12.72 -3.11
C MET A 12 -22.30 13.79 -2.62
N THR A 13 -21.56 14.38 -3.56
CA THR A 13 -20.70 15.53 -3.29
C THR A 13 -21.54 16.80 -3.07
N GLU A 14 -20.93 17.84 -2.52
CA GLU A 14 -21.59 19.14 -2.29
C GLU A 14 -22.07 19.80 -3.60
N LYS A 15 -21.51 19.39 -4.73
CA LYS A 15 -21.91 19.85 -6.08
C LYS A 15 -23.01 19.00 -6.70
N GLY A 16 -23.58 18.04 -5.97
CA GLY A 16 -24.63 17.16 -6.48
C GLY A 16 -24.13 16.04 -7.40
N HIS A 17 -22.83 15.77 -7.48
CA HIS A 17 -22.31 14.62 -8.24
C HIS A 17 -22.18 13.39 -7.35
N LEU A 18 -22.58 12.21 -7.87
CA LEU A 18 -22.33 10.93 -7.22
C LEU A 18 -20.85 10.56 -7.34
N LYS A 19 -20.18 10.32 -6.21
CA LYS A 19 -18.81 9.83 -6.17
C LYS A 19 -18.78 8.39 -5.67
N ILE A 20 -18.38 7.47 -6.55
CA ILE A 20 -18.18 6.05 -6.22
C ILE A 20 -16.80 5.88 -5.57
N ILE A 21 -16.75 5.14 -4.47
CA ILE A 21 -15.52 4.92 -3.70
C ILE A 21 -15.07 3.46 -3.69
N ASP A 22 -16.00 2.49 -3.58
CA ASP A 22 -15.68 1.07 -3.58
C ASP A 22 -16.94 0.22 -3.82
N ARG A 23 -16.81 -1.09 -3.68
CA ARG A 23 -17.95 -1.99 -3.47
C ARG A 23 -18.49 -1.84 -2.05
N ALA A 24 -19.81 -1.87 -1.90
CA ALA A 24 -20.47 -1.71 -0.60
C ALA A 24 -19.97 -2.69 0.47
N LYS A 25 -19.64 -3.92 0.08
CA LYS A 25 -19.08 -4.95 0.99
C LYS A 25 -17.61 -4.74 1.38
N ASP A 26 -16.87 -3.91 0.63
CA ASP A 26 -15.44 -3.70 0.82
C ASP A 26 -15.16 -2.37 1.56
N VAL A 27 -16.17 -1.49 1.67
CA VAL A 27 -16.10 -0.30 2.52
C VAL A 27 -16.20 -0.69 3.98
N SER A 28 -15.29 -0.14 4.79
CA SER A 28 -15.24 -0.36 6.23
C SER A 28 -14.94 0.95 6.95
N LYS A 29 -14.60 0.87 8.24
CA LYS A 29 -14.31 2.04 9.07
C LYS A 29 -13.02 1.86 9.86
N LEU A 30 -12.35 2.98 10.11
CA LEU A 30 -11.35 3.10 11.16
C LEU A 30 -12.02 3.04 12.55
N ASN A 31 -11.23 2.94 13.62
CA ASN A 31 -11.73 2.88 15.00
C ASN A 31 -12.52 4.13 15.40
N ASP A 32 -12.19 5.30 14.85
CA ASP A 32 -12.90 6.56 15.09
C ASP A 32 -14.19 6.71 14.25
N GLY A 33 -14.57 5.68 13.48
CA GLY A 33 -15.74 5.69 12.61
C GLY A 33 -15.50 6.33 11.23
N THR A 34 -14.30 6.86 10.97
CA THR A 34 -13.90 7.39 9.66
C THR A 34 -14.08 6.33 8.57
N LEU A 35 -14.63 6.76 7.43
CA LEU A 35 -14.84 5.90 6.28
C LEU A 35 -13.51 5.43 5.70
N PHE A 36 -13.35 4.13 5.52
CA PHE A 36 -12.17 3.53 4.92
C PHE A 36 -12.56 2.70 3.69
N SER A 37 -12.11 3.15 2.52
CA SER A 37 -12.17 2.39 1.28
C SER A 37 -10.75 2.02 0.85
N PRO A 38 -10.36 0.74 0.96
CA PRO A 38 -9.02 0.31 0.63
C PRO A 38 -8.74 0.50 -0.87
N LYS A 39 -9.67 0.10 -1.76
CA LYS A 39 -9.42 0.19 -3.20
C LYS A 39 -9.32 1.63 -3.68
N TYR A 40 -10.05 2.55 -3.07
CA TYR A 40 -9.95 3.96 -3.41
C TYR A 40 -8.53 4.50 -3.20
N ILE A 41 -7.93 4.17 -2.06
CA ILE A 41 -6.57 4.59 -1.70
C ILE A 41 -5.54 3.86 -2.56
N GLU A 42 -5.69 2.54 -2.73
CA GLU A 42 -4.81 1.71 -3.56
C GLU A 42 -4.77 2.19 -5.02
N ASN A 43 -5.93 2.44 -5.62
CA ASN A 43 -6.01 2.95 -7.00
C ASN A 43 -5.42 4.35 -7.12
N LYS A 44 -5.58 5.20 -6.10
CA LYS A 44 -4.94 6.52 -6.08
C LYS A 44 -3.41 6.43 -6.10
N LEU A 45 -2.85 5.54 -5.29
CA LEU A 45 -1.41 5.30 -5.25
C LEU A 45 -0.89 4.77 -6.60
N LYS A 46 -1.63 3.86 -7.23
CA LYS A 46 -1.29 3.25 -8.52
C LYS A 46 -1.34 4.21 -9.73
N PHE A 47 -1.80 5.45 -9.56
CA PHE A 47 -1.59 6.47 -10.60
C PHE A 47 -0.13 6.96 -10.67
N SER A 48 0.65 6.75 -9.62
CA SER A 48 2.10 6.97 -9.67
C SER A 48 2.73 5.93 -10.61
N PRO A 49 3.58 6.35 -11.57
CA PRO A 49 4.27 5.41 -12.46
C PRO A 49 5.25 4.51 -11.70
N TYR A 50 5.57 4.85 -10.46
CA TYR A 50 6.49 4.09 -9.60
C TYR A 50 5.78 3.05 -8.72
N ILE A 51 4.45 3.04 -8.64
CA ILE A 51 3.71 2.11 -7.77
C ILE A 51 2.96 1.11 -8.64
N LYS A 52 3.35 -0.17 -8.53
CA LYS A 52 2.74 -1.26 -9.26
C LYS A 52 1.49 -1.78 -8.56
N GLU A 53 1.61 -2.07 -7.27
CA GLU A 53 0.48 -2.39 -6.39
C GLU A 53 0.63 -1.68 -5.04
N ALA A 54 -0.51 -1.50 -4.39
CA ALA A 54 -0.56 -1.07 -3.01
C ALA A 54 -1.57 -1.95 -2.27
N VAL A 55 -1.35 -2.15 -0.98
CA VAL A 55 -2.33 -2.80 -0.10
C VAL A 55 -2.60 -1.89 1.07
N ALA A 56 -3.83 -1.40 1.18
CA ALA A 56 -4.23 -0.50 2.24
C ALA A 56 -4.86 -1.27 3.42
N PHE A 57 -4.44 -0.90 4.61
CA PHE A 57 -4.94 -1.41 5.89
C PHE A 57 -5.57 -0.26 6.66
N GLY A 58 -6.68 -0.51 7.34
CA GLY A 58 -7.41 0.52 8.07
C GLY A 58 -8.67 0.02 8.77
N MET A 59 -9.28 -1.07 8.28
CA MET A 59 -10.44 -1.69 8.93
C MET A 59 -10.11 -2.06 10.40
N GLY A 60 -10.80 -1.44 11.36
CA GLY A 60 -10.57 -1.67 12.78
C GLY A 60 -9.20 -1.22 13.27
N LYS A 61 -8.63 -0.18 12.66
CA LYS A 61 -7.35 0.43 13.03
C LYS A 61 -7.51 1.93 13.26
N ASP A 62 -6.58 2.54 13.97
CA ASP A 62 -6.63 3.97 14.32
C ASP A 62 -6.27 4.90 13.16
N TYR A 63 -5.62 4.37 12.13
CA TYR A 63 -5.23 5.10 10.94
C TYR A 63 -5.05 4.17 9.74
N VAL A 64 -4.94 4.76 8.55
CA VAL A 64 -4.58 4.02 7.35
C VAL A 64 -3.07 3.83 7.27
N ALA A 65 -2.64 2.60 7.03
CA ALA A 65 -1.27 2.27 6.67
C ALA A 65 -1.24 1.46 5.38
N VAL A 66 -0.13 1.50 4.64
CA VAL A 66 -0.04 0.83 3.33
C VAL A 66 1.25 0.04 3.13
N PHE A 67 1.13 -1.09 2.44
CA PHE A 67 2.26 -1.72 1.76
C PHE A 67 2.36 -1.20 0.34
N ILE A 68 3.60 -0.97 -0.12
CA ILE A 68 3.90 -0.55 -1.49
C ILE A 68 4.71 -1.62 -2.20
N ASP A 69 4.16 -2.16 -3.29
CA ASP A 69 4.88 -2.92 -4.31
C ASP A 69 5.18 -1.96 -5.46
N PHE A 70 6.43 -1.49 -5.55
CA PHE A 70 6.81 -0.53 -6.58
C PHE A 70 7.03 -1.22 -7.93
N ASP A 71 6.89 -0.46 -9.01
CA ASP A 71 7.22 -0.97 -10.34
C ASP A 71 8.74 -1.05 -10.49
N TYR A 72 9.27 -2.27 -10.46
CA TYR A 72 10.72 -2.50 -10.53
C TYR A 72 11.34 -1.86 -11.77
N GLY A 73 10.72 -1.98 -12.95
CA GLY A 73 11.27 -1.42 -14.18
C GLY A 73 11.34 0.10 -14.13
N ALA A 74 10.24 0.74 -13.70
CA ALA A 74 10.18 2.20 -13.61
C ALA A 74 11.14 2.75 -12.54
N VAL A 75 11.20 2.12 -11.36
CA VAL A 75 12.06 2.57 -10.26
C VAL A 75 13.53 2.26 -10.52
N ALA A 76 13.87 1.10 -11.07
CA ALA A 76 15.24 0.77 -11.47
C ALA A 76 15.78 1.79 -12.48
N ASN A 77 15.00 2.07 -13.53
CA ASN A 77 15.37 3.05 -14.53
C ASN A 77 15.45 4.49 -13.96
N TRP A 78 14.59 4.83 -13.00
CA TRP A 78 14.68 6.10 -12.25
C TRP A 78 15.96 6.21 -11.41
N ALA A 79 16.36 5.12 -10.76
CA ALA A 79 17.55 5.01 -9.92
C ALA A 79 18.85 5.06 -10.75
N GLU A 80 18.89 4.32 -11.85
CA GLU A 80 20.03 4.29 -12.79
C GLU A 80 20.35 5.68 -13.35
N ARG A 81 19.33 6.43 -13.78
CA ARG A 81 19.51 7.82 -14.25
C ARG A 81 20.02 8.78 -13.18
N ARG A 82 19.97 8.39 -11.90
CA ARG A 82 20.45 9.16 -10.75
C ARG A 82 21.73 8.57 -10.17
N HIS A 83 22.33 7.59 -10.84
CA HIS A 83 23.53 6.88 -10.40
C HIS A 83 23.38 6.22 -9.01
N ILE A 84 22.15 5.81 -8.65
CA ILE A 84 21.88 5.08 -7.41
C ILE A 84 22.17 3.59 -7.66
N ALA A 85 23.24 3.07 -7.06
CA ALA A 85 23.63 1.68 -7.21
C ALA A 85 22.72 0.74 -6.42
N PHE A 86 22.21 -0.32 -7.06
CA PHE A 86 21.44 -1.40 -6.42
C PHE A 86 21.75 -2.74 -7.08
N THR A 87 21.50 -3.84 -6.36
CA THR A 87 21.83 -5.21 -6.84
C THR A 87 20.62 -6.13 -6.96
N SER A 88 19.47 -5.75 -6.40
CA SER A 88 18.26 -6.55 -6.41
C SER A 88 17.03 -5.69 -6.12
N PHE A 89 15.83 -6.25 -6.35
CA PHE A 89 14.57 -5.61 -5.95
C PHE A 89 14.57 -5.23 -4.48
N GLY A 90 14.91 -6.17 -3.58
CA GLY A 90 14.92 -5.92 -2.14
C GLY A 90 15.94 -4.87 -1.72
N ASN A 91 17.12 -4.85 -2.35
CA ASN A 91 18.11 -3.81 -2.10
C ASN A 91 17.62 -2.42 -2.54
N LEU A 92 17.04 -2.33 -3.74
CA LEU A 92 16.48 -1.10 -4.29
C LEU A 92 15.31 -0.60 -3.43
N ALA A 93 14.43 -1.50 -2.99
CA ALA A 93 13.28 -1.21 -2.13
C ALA A 93 13.64 -0.44 -0.86
N GLN A 94 14.83 -0.73 -0.31
CA GLN A 94 15.30 -0.20 0.98
C GLN A 94 16.21 1.03 0.86
N LYS A 95 16.46 1.50 -0.37
CA LYS A 95 17.20 2.73 -0.63
C LYS A 95 16.46 3.95 -0.06
N PRO A 96 17.12 4.85 0.69
CA PRO A 96 16.52 6.09 1.16
C PRO A 96 15.82 6.87 0.05
N GLU A 97 16.47 6.96 -1.12
CA GLU A 97 16.00 7.70 -2.29
C GLU A 97 14.71 7.10 -2.85
N VAL A 98 14.55 5.78 -2.83
CA VAL A 98 13.30 5.10 -3.22
C VAL A 98 12.22 5.34 -2.17
N TYR A 99 12.56 5.34 -0.88
CA TYR A 99 11.61 5.74 0.16
C TYR A 99 11.16 7.20 0.02
N ASP A 100 12.01 8.11 -0.44
CA ASP A 100 11.65 9.51 -0.73
C ASP A 100 10.70 9.57 -1.94
N LEU A 101 11.04 8.87 -3.02
CA LEU A 101 10.20 8.77 -4.22
C LEU A 101 8.78 8.27 -3.91
N ILE A 102 8.67 7.22 -3.09
CA ILE A 102 7.39 6.66 -2.69
C ILE A 102 6.68 7.58 -1.69
N HIS A 103 7.42 8.22 -0.78
CA HIS A 103 6.85 9.20 0.16
C HIS A 103 6.16 10.35 -0.59
N ASP A 104 6.75 10.85 -1.68
CA ASP A 104 6.15 11.90 -2.51
C ASP A 104 4.83 11.44 -3.16
N ALA A 105 4.79 10.20 -3.67
CA ALA A 105 3.57 9.61 -4.19
C ALA A 105 2.48 9.49 -3.11
N VAL A 106 2.83 9.02 -1.91
CA VAL A 106 1.93 8.94 -0.76
C VAL A 106 1.43 10.33 -0.35
N CYS A 107 2.30 11.33 -0.31
CA CYS A 107 1.95 12.72 -0.01
C CYS A 107 0.95 13.30 -1.02
N ASN A 108 1.13 13.02 -2.31
CA ASN A 108 0.20 13.45 -3.35
C ASN A 108 -1.20 12.82 -3.18
N VAL A 109 -1.26 11.55 -2.77
CA VAL A 109 -2.52 10.89 -2.42
C VAL A 109 -3.14 11.52 -1.18
N ASN A 110 -2.36 11.78 -0.12
CA ASN A 110 -2.85 12.42 1.09
C ASN A 110 -3.39 13.83 0.83
N LYS A 111 -2.71 14.66 0.04
CA LYS A 111 -3.22 15.95 -0.43
C LYS A 111 -4.54 15.82 -1.17
N SER A 112 -4.71 14.76 -1.97
CA SER A 112 -5.97 14.51 -2.65
C SER A 112 -7.09 14.06 -1.70
N LEU A 113 -6.76 13.31 -0.64
CA LEU A 113 -7.73 12.86 0.37
C LEU A 113 -8.15 14.01 1.28
N ALA A 114 -7.25 14.91 1.66
CA ALA A 114 -7.55 16.08 2.49
C ALA A 114 -8.63 16.99 1.87
N LYS A 115 -8.67 17.08 0.54
CA LYS A 115 -9.71 17.83 -0.19
C LYS A 115 -11.11 17.21 -0.12
N ASP A 116 -11.25 16.00 0.39
CA ASP A 116 -12.48 15.24 0.45
C ASP A 116 -13.01 15.17 1.88
N LYS A 117 -14.09 15.88 2.19
CA LYS A 117 -14.65 15.94 3.56
C LYS A 117 -15.03 14.57 4.14
N LYS A 118 -15.35 13.57 3.31
CA LYS A 118 -15.73 12.22 3.76
C LYS A 118 -14.52 11.29 3.92
N LEU A 119 -13.41 11.57 3.25
CA LEU A 119 -12.21 10.72 3.23
C LEU A 119 -10.96 11.40 3.83
N LYS A 120 -11.01 12.67 4.23
CA LYS A 120 -9.85 13.41 4.74
C LYS A 120 -9.18 12.74 5.93
N ASN A 121 -9.95 12.07 6.78
CA ASN A 121 -9.41 11.38 7.95
C ASN A 121 -8.84 9.98 7.62
N SER A 122 -9.04 9.49 6.39
CA SER A 122 -8.47 8.23 5.90
C SER A 122 -7.12 8.43 5.19
N GLN A 123 -6.41 9.51 5.50
CA GLN A 123 -5.05 9.74 5.01
C GLN A 123 -4.09 8.66 5.51
N ILE A 124 -3.14 8.30 4.67
CA ILE A 124 -2.09 7.32 4.98
C ILE A 124 -1.17 7.95 6.02
N ARG A 125 -1.01 7.32 7.18
CA ARG A 125 -0.07 7.77 8.22
C ARG A 125 1.26 7.06 8.17
N ARG A 126 1.28 5.79 7.75
CA ARG A 126 2.51 4.98 7.70
C ARG A 126 2.55 4.09 6.48
N PHE A 127 3.75 3.83 5.97
CA PHE A 127 3.94 2.89 4.87
C PHE A 127 5.28 2.15 4.96
N LEU A 128 5.37 1.05 4.22
CA LEU A 128 6.62 0.36 3.96
C LEU A 128 6.67 -0.13 2.51
N ASN A 129 7.88 -0.26 1.99
CA ASN A 129 8.13 -0.86 0.69
C ASN A 129 8.32 -2.37 0.85
N LEU A 130 7.54 -3.15 0.11
CA LEU A 130 7.76 -4.58 -0.03
C LEU A 130 9.10 -4.81 -0.73
N THR A 131 9.72 -5.95 -0.43
CA THR A 131 11.05 -6.31 -0.92
C THR A 131 11.02 -7.39 -2.00
N LYS A 132 9.81 -7.78 -2.41
CA LYS A 132 9.50 -8.55 -3.61
C LYS A 132 8.18 -8.03 -4.18
N ALA A 133 7.98 -8.27 -5.47
CA ALA A 133 6.71 -8.02 -6.11
C ALA A 133 5.62 -8.96 -5.57
N LEU A 134 4.38 -8.48 -5.53
CA LEU A 134 3.23 -9.33 -5.27
C LEU A 134 3.01 -10.26 -6.46
N ASN A 135 2.92 -11.56 -6.17
CA ASN A 135 2.90 -12.61 -7.20
C ASN A 135 1.58 -13.40 -7.16
N PRO A 136 0.90 -13.63 -8.31
CA PRO A 136 -0.25 -14.53 -8.36
C PRO A 136 0.06 -15.97 -7.93
N ASP A 137 1.27 -16.46 -8.19
CA ASP A 137 1.67 -17.83 -7.86
C ASP A 137 1.89 -18.00 -6.35
N ASP A 138 2.21 -16.90 -5.66
CA ASP A 138 2.22 -16.82 -4.20
C ASP A 138 0.80 -16.68 -3.61
N GLY A 139 -0.24 -16.59 -4.43
CA GLY A 139 -1.62 -16.39 -3.97
C GLY A 139 -1.87 -15.03 -3.31
N GLU A 140 -0.97 -14.06 -3.49
CA GLU A 140 -1.08 -12.72 -2.89
C GLU A 140 -2.03 -11.82 -3.68
N ILE A 141 -2.07 -12.05 -4.99
CA ILE A 141 -2.95 -11.38 -5.95
C ILE A 141 -3.58 -12.43 -6.86
N THR A 142 -4.65 -12.09 -7.57
CA THR A 142 -5.16 -12.92 -8.68
C THR A 142 -4.31 -12.71 -9.93
N ARG A 143 -4.52 -13.53 -10.98
CA ARG A 143 -3.92 -13.29 -12.31
C ARG A 143 -4.36 -11.95 -12.91
N THR A 144 -5.57 -11.50 -12.58
CA THR A 144 -6.08 -10.15 -12.88
C THR A 144 -5.57 -9.08 -11.90
N ARG A 145 -4.56 -9.40 -11.10
CA ARG A 145 -3.88 -8.51 -10.13
C ARG A 145 -4.74 -7.98 -8.99
N LYS A 146 -5.87 -8.63 -8.70
CA LYS A 146 -6.70 -8.29 -7.54
C LYS A 146 -6.06 -8.81 -6.25
N VAL A 147 -5.82 -7.93 -5.28
CA VAL A 147 -5.27 -8.28 -3.97
C VAL A 147 -6.15 -9.27 -3.20
N ARG A 148 -5.54 -10.38 -2.76
CA ARG A 148 -6.12 -11.39 -1.86
C ARG A 148 -5.81 -11.02 -0.41
N ARG A 149 -6.59 -10.08 0.13
CA ARG A 149 -6.37 -9.46 1.46
C ARG A 149 -6.20 -10.47 2.60
N ARG A 150 -6.98 -11.56 2.60
CA ARG A 150 -6.84 -12.63 3.59
C ARG A 150 -5.45 -13.25 3.56
N THR A 151 -4.97 -13.63 2.37
CA THR A 151 -3.63 -14.20 2.19
C THR A 151 -2.53 -13.19 2.51
N ILE A 152 -2.72 -11.91 2.18
CA ILE A 152 -1.79 -10.85 2.60
C ILE A 152 -1.71 -10.76 4.13
N ALA A 153 -2.87 -10.74 4.81
CA ALA A 153 -2.91 -10.67 6.27
C ALA A 153 -2.26 -11.89 6.94
N GLU A 154 -2.48 -13.09 6.40
CA GLU A 154 -1.87 -14.33 6.88
C GLU A 154 -0.34 -14.34 6.67
N LYS A 155 0.15 -13.91 5.49
CA LYS A 155 1.58 -13.94 5.16
C LYS A 155 2.40 -12.83 5.80
N TYR A 156 1.80 -11.65 5.94
CA TYR A 156 2.50 -10.42 6.32
C TYR A 156 2.03 -9.86 7.66
N GLY A 157 1.39 -10.66 8.51
CA GLY A 157 0.86 -10.24 9.81
C GLY A 157 1.87 -9.45 10.64
N GLU A 158 3.11 -9.95 10.78
CA GLU A 158 4.18 -9.26 11.51
C GLU A 158 4.52 -7.87 10.95
N LEU A 159 4.47 -7.72 9.62
CA LEU A 159 4.69 -6.43 8.95
C LEU A 159 3.52 -5.48 9.18
N ILE A 160 2.28 -6.00 9.14
CA ILE A 160 1.07 -5.22 9.40
C ILE A 160 1.10 -4.72 10.85
N ASP A 161 1.39 -5.59 11.81
CA ASP A 161 1.47 -5.23 13.22
C ASP A 161 2.56 -4.20 13.47
N ALA A 162 3.69 -4.31 12.77
CA ALA A 162 4.76 -3.33 12.86
C ALA A 162 4.33 -1.93 12.38
N LEU A 163 3.48 -1.82 11.34
CA LEU A 163 2.90 -0.54 10.92
C LEU A 163 2.06 0.13 12.01
N TYR A 164 1.48 -0.64 12.94
CA TYR A 164 0.64 -0.12 14.02
C TYR A 164 1.34 -0.07 15.38
N THR A 165 2.60 -0.48 15.46
CA THR A 165 3.37 -0.42 16.70
C THR A 165 3.99 0.98 16.86
N PRO A 166 3.64 1.75 17.91
CA PRO A 166 4.23 3.06 18.16
C PRO A 166 5.76 3.01 18.27
N GLY A 167 6.44 3.98 17.67
CA GLY A 167 7.91 4.08 17.72
C GLY A 167 8.67 3.03 16.89
N LYS A 168 8.00 2.09 16.23
CA LYS A 168 8.65 1.09 15.38
C LYS A 168 8.93 1.69 14.00
N ASP A 169 10.21 1.89 13.68
CA ASP A 169 10.70 2.44 12.41
C ASP A 169 11.23 1.34 11.47
N LYS A 170 11.42 0.13 11.98
CA LYS A 170 11.97 -1.01 11.25
C LYS A 170 11.36 -2.33 11.72
N VAL A 171 11.33 -3.30 10.81
CA VAL A 171 10.93 -4.68 11.09
C VAL A 171 11.85 -5.64 10.34
N SER A 172 12.40 -6.63 11.04
CA SER A 172 13.20 -7.66 10.42
C SER A 172 12.31 -8.76 9.88
N VAL A 173 12.45 -9.10 8.60
CA VAL A 173 11.84 -10.30 8.01
C VAL A 173 12.92 -11.32 7.69
N ARG A 174 12.55 -12.59 7.78
CA ARG A 174 13.37 -13.68 7.26
C ARG A 174 12.78 -14.12 5.93
N ILE A 175 13.52 -13.94 4.86
CA ILE A 175 13.13 -14.41 3.53
C ILE A 175 13.92 -15.68 3.27
N LYS A 176 13.22 -16.78 2.99
CA LYS A 176 13.85 -17.97 2.42
C LYS A 176 14.13 -17.68 0.95
N ALA A 177 15.39 -17.44 0.61
CA ALA A 177 15.85 -17.34 -0.76
C ALA A 177 16.28 -18.73 -1.22
N THR A 178 15.67 -19.24 -2.28
CA THR A 178 16.11 -20.45 -2.97
C THR A 178 17.03 -20.03 -4.11
N TYR A 179 18.28 -20.45 -4.07
CA TYR A 179 19.25 -20.23 -5.14
C TYR A 179 18.99 -21.17 -6.32
N GLU A 180 19.52 -20.83 -7.49
CA GLU A 180 19.38 -21.65 -8.72
C GLU A 180 19.95 -23.07 -8.57
N ASP A 181 20.89 -23.27 -7.64
CA ASP A 181 21.47 -24.57 -7.28
C ASP A 181 20.60 -25.40 -6.30
N GLY A 182 19.39 -24.90 -5.97
CA GLY A 182 18.45 -25.54 -5.05
C GLY A 182 18.75 -25.32 -3.57
N ARG A 183 19.85 -24.63 -3.21
CA ARG A 183 20.13 -24.28 -1.82
C ARG A 183 19.11 -23.25 -1.33
N THR A 184 18.69 -23.39 -0.07
CA THR A 184 17.87 -22.38 0.59
C THR A 184 18.72 -21.67 1.63
N ALA A 185 18.72 -20.33 1.61
CA ALA A 185 19.26 -19.53 2.71
C ALA A 185 18.17 -18.64 3.28
N GLU A 186 18.18 -18.50 4.61
CA GLU A 186 17.41 -17.45 5.27
C GLU A 186 18.20 -16.14 5.23
N VAL A 187 17.74 -15.22 4.41
CA VAL A 187 18.24 -13.85 4.40
C VAL A 187 17.39 -13.03 5.35
N LYS A 188 18.01 -12.53 6.41
CA LYS A 188 17.38 -11.54 7.30
C LYS A 188 17.51 -10.17 6.68
N MET A 189 16.39 -9.49 6.47
CA MET A 189 16.36 -8.13 5.93
C MET A 189 15.55 -7.21 6.83
N ASN A 190 16.04 -5.99 7.02
CA ASN A 190 15.33 -4.96 7.76
C ASN A 190 14.52 -4.10 6.79
N LEU A 191 13.20 -4.13 6.93
CA LEU A 191 12.29 -3.25 6.21
C LEU A 191 12.10 -1.99 7.03
N LYS A 192 12.29 -0.84 6.40
CA LYS A 192 11.98 0.46 7.02
C LYS A 192 10.47 0.70 6.99
N ILE A 193 9.96 1.33 8.04
CA ILE A 193 8.61 1.87 8.13
C ILE A 193 8.76 3.37 8.17
N ARG A 194 8.01 4.08 7.34
CA ARG A 194 8.09 5.52 7.23
C ARG A 194 6.74 6.15 7.52
N ASP A 195 6.77 7.22 8.31
CA ASP A 195 5.62 8.07 8.54
C ASP A 195 5.36 8.94 7.32
N ALA A 196 4.10 9.15 6.99
CA ALA A 196 3.67 9.96 5.86
C ALA A 196 3.06 11.27 6.37
N GLN A 197 3.39 12.36 5.69
CA GLN A 197 2.79 13.66 5.97
C GLN A 197 1.28 13.63 5.69
N THR A 198 0.48 14.09 6.65
CA THR A 198 -0.95 14.36 6.52
C THR A 198 -1.20 15.86 6.34
N TYR A 199 -2.35 16.20 5.77
CA TYR A 199 -2.75 17.56 5.44
C TYR A 199 -4.13 17.84 6.04
N GLU A 200 -4.38 19.11 6.38
CA GLU A 200 -5.68 19.57 6.90
C GLU A 200 -6.73 19.77 5.80
#